data_AF-A0A1H8NMZ2-F1
#
_entry.id   AF-A0A1H8NMZ2-F1
#
_cell.length_a   1.000
_cell.length_b   1.000
_cell.length_c   1.000
_cell.angle_alpha   90.00
_cell.angle_beta   90.00
_cell.angle_gamma   90.00
#
_symmetry.space_group_name_H-M   'P 1'
#
loop_
_entity.id
_entity.type
_entity.pdbx_description
1 polymer ?
#
loop_
_entity_poly.entity_id
_entity_poly.type
_entity_poly.pdbx_seq_one_letter_code
_entity_poly.pdbx_strand_id
1 'polypeptide(L)' 'MYLLTFLLILLSYPMMFLIITVYIFGPLTMYLGYRAYSGALKQHPRAGVGRRLWAARALLAAAASFAFQVYLITTQFKA' A
#
# COMPACT_ATOMS: atom_id res chain seq x y z
N MET A 1 4.09 -9.02 37.04
CA MET A 1 3.19 -9.55 35.98
C MET A 1 2.57 -8.44 35.14
N TYR A 2 2.07 -7.35 35.73
CA TYR A 2 1.45 -6.23 34.99
C TYR A 2 2.36 -5.52 33.97
N LEU A 3 3.66 -5.37 34.27
CA LEU A 3 4.62 -4.73 33.37
C LEU A 3 4.76 -5.47 32.04
N LEU A 4 4.85 -6.81 32.09
CA LEU A 4 4.93 -7.65 30.89
C LEU A 4 3.66 -7.51 30.04
N THR A 5 2.49 -7.55 30.67
CA THR A 5 1.21 -7.37 29.98
C THR A 5 1.13 -6.00 29.32
N PHE A 6 1.59 -4.94 29.99
CA PHE A 6 1.59 -3.58 29.45
C PHE A 6 2.54 -3.44 28.24
N LEU A 7 3.72 -4.06 28.31
CA LEU A 7 4.66 -4.10 27.19
C LEU A 7 4.10 -4.86 25.98
N LEU A 8 3.42 -5.99 26.20
CA LEU A 8 2.78 -6.76 25.13
C LEU A 8 1.63 -6.00 24.48
N ILE A 9 0.80 -5.31 25.27
CA ILE A 9 -0.25 -4.44 24.75
C ILE A 9 0.36 -3.31 23.93
N LEU A 10 1.40 -2.65 24.44
CA LEU A 10 2.07 -1.56 23.73
C LEU A 10 2.70 -2.01 22.41
N LEU A 11 3.23 -3.24 22.35
CA LEU A 11 3.78 -3.84 21.13
C LEU A 11 2.70 -4.29 20.15
N SER A 12 1.51 -4.66 20.63
CA SER A 12 0.41 -5.14 19.78
C SER A 12 -0.19 -4.04 18.90
N TYR A 13 -0.22 -2.79 19.38
CA TYR A 13 -0.73 -1.64 18.62
C TYR A 13 0.04 -1.36 17.31
N PRO A 14 1.38 -1.20 17.31
CA PRO A 14 2.12 -0.98 16.08
C PRO A 14 2.08 -2.19 15.15
N MET A 15 2.04 -3.42 15.68
CA MET A 15 1.84 -4.62 14.86
C MET A 15 0.46 -4.63 14.18
N MET A 16 -0.61 -4.31 14.90
CA MET A 16 -1.94 -4.17 14.31
C MET A 16 -1.96 -3.10 13.22
N PHE A 17 -1.32 -1.96 13.46
CA PHE A 17 -1.24 -0.88 12.47
C PHE A 17 -0.49 -1.32 11.21
N LEU A 18 0.63 -2.03 11.35
CA LEU A 18 1.38 -2.58 10.22
C LEU A 18 0.55 -3.60 9.43
N ILE A 19 -0.14 -4.52 10.10
CA ILE A 19 -0.99 -5.53 9.45
C ILE A 19 -2.13 -4.86 8.68
N ILE A 20 -2.84 -3.91 9.30
CA ILE A 20 -3.92 -3.16 8.64
C ILE A 20 -3.39 -2.42 7.42
N THR A 21 -2.24 -1.77 7.55
CA THR A 21 -1.65 -1.03 6.44
C THR A 21 -1.35 -1.96 5.26
N VAL A 22 -0.69 -3.09 5.50
CA VAL A 22 -0.25 -3.97 4.41
C VAL A 22 -1.39 -4.77 3.80
N TYR A 23 -2.26 -5.35 4.62
CA TYR A 23 -3.30 -6.26 4.16
C TYR A 23 -4.60 -5.55 3.76
N ILE A 24 -4.84 -4.33 4.22
CA ILE A 24 -6.03 -3.54 3.85
C ILE A 24 -5.62 -2.41 2.90
N PHE A 25 -4.74 -1.51 3.32
CA PHE A 25 -4.37 -0.36 2.49
C PHE A 25 -3.52 -0.74 1.26
N GLY A 26 -2.66 -1.75 1.36
CA GLY A 26 -1.91 -2.30 0.23
C GLY A 26 -2.80 -2.71 -0.96
N PRO A 27 -3.69 -3.71 -0.82
CA PRO A 27 -4.59 -4.11 -1.90
C PRO A 27 -5.58 -3.01 -2.29
N LEU A 28 -6.03 -2.17 -1.34
CA LEU A 28 -6.93 -1.05 -1.64
C LEU A 28 -6.27 -0.02 -2.57
N THR A 29 -5.01 0.36 -2.30
CA THR A 29 -4.26 1.31 -3.14
C THR A 29 -3.95 0.73 -4.51
N MET A 30 -3.61 -0.56 -4.60
CA MET A 30 -3.48 -1.28 -5.89
C MET A 30 -4.79 -1.29 -6.66
N TYR A 31 -5.91 -1.63 -6.02
CA TYR A 31 -7.23 -1.68 -6.66
C TYR A 31 -7.66 -0.30 -7.15
N LEU A 32 -7.51 0.74 -6.33
CA LEU A 32 -7.83 2.11 -6.72
C LEU A 32 -6.92 2.60 -7.86
N GLY A 33 -5.62 2.29 -7.81
CA GLY A 33 -4.67 2.57 -8.89
C GLY A 33 -5.05 1.88 -10.21
N TYR A 34 -5.43 0.60 -10.16
CA TYR A 34 -5.89 -0.17 -11.31
C TYR A 34 -7.24 0.34 -11.85
N ARG A 35 -8.19 0.68 -10.97
CA ARG A 35 -9.49 1.25 -11.34
C ARG A 35 -9.33 2.62 -12.00
N ALA A 36 -8.44 3.47 -11.47
CA ALA A 36 -8.13 4.76 -12.08
C ALA A 36 -7.47 4.60 -13.46
N TYR A 37 -6.54 3.65 -13.60
CA TYR A 37 -5.88 3.33 -14.87
C TYR A 37 -6.88 2.81 -15.92
N SER A 38 -7.70 1.82 -15.56
CA SER A 38 -8.70 1.25 -16.47
C SER A 38 -9.83 2.24 -16.82
N GLY A 39 -10.24 3.09 -15.87
CA GLY A 39 -11.18 4.18 -16.12
C GLY A 39 -10.64 5.21 -17.12
N ALA A 40 -9.37 5.63 -16.97
CA ALA A 40 -8.72 6.57 -17.87
C ALA A 40 -8.56 5.99 -19.30
N LEU A 41 -8.26 4.69 -19.42
CA LEU A 41 -8.17 3.99 -20.70
C LEU A 41 -9.52 3.82 -21.40
N LYS A 42 -10.60 3.55 -20.65
CA LYS A 42 -11.95 3.41 -21.20
C LYS A 42 -12.52 4.75 -21.68
N GLN A 43 -12.24 5.85 -20.97
CA GLN A 43 -12.74 7.17 -21.33
C GLN A 43 -12.00 7.78 -22.54
N HIS A 44 -10.74 7.39 -22.77
CA HIS A 44 -9.95 7.91 -23.89
C HIS A 44 -9.14 6.80 -24.58
N PRO A 45 -9.76 5.99 -25.46
CA PRO A 45 -9.08 4.89 -26.17
C PRO A 45 -7.94 5.35 -27.09
N ARG A 46 -7.91 6.64 -27.49
CA ARG A 46 -6.83 7.28 -28.27
C ARG A 46 -6.04 8.33 -27.47
N ALA A 47 -6.07 8.28 -26.14
CA ALA A 47 -5.26 9.20 -25.33
C ALA A 47 -3.76 9.01 -25.63
N GLY A 48 -3.10 10.10 -26.02
CA GLY A 48 -1.65 10.12 -26.27
C GLY A 48 -0.85 9.64 -25.07
N VAL A 49 0.37 9.16 -25.35
CA VAL A 49 1.30 8.53 -24.40
C VAL A 49 1.44 9.31 -23.08
N GLY A 50 1.37 10.64 -23.11
CA GLY A 50 1.41 11.50 -21.93
C GLY A 50 0.28 11.27 -20.90
N ARG A 51 -0.97 11.04 -21.32
CA ARG A 51 -2.07 10.75 -20.37
C ARG A 51 -1.97 9.34 -19.79
N ARG A 52 -1.47 8.37 -20.59
CA ARG A 52 -1.14 7.02 -20.08
C ARG A 52 -0.03 7.06 -19.04
N LEU A 53 0.99 7.90 -19.23
CA LEU A 53 2.06 8.12 -18.25
C LEU A 53 1.52 8.73 -16.95
N TRP A 54 0.63 9.72 -17.02
CA TRP A 54 -0.01 10.28 -15.83
C TRP A 54 -0.87 9.26 -15.07
N ALA A 55 -1.64 8.42 -15.77
CA ALA A 55 -2.38 7.32 -15.14
C ALA A 55 -1.43 6.25 -14.55
N ALA A 56 -0.28 6.01 -15.20
CA ALA A 56 0.75 5.11 -14.69
C ALA A 56 1.44 5.65 -13.43
N ARG A 57 1.51 6.98 -13.21
CA ARG A 57 2.06 7.57 -11.97
C ARG A 57 1.26 7.17 -10.74
N ALA A 58 -0.07 7.14 -10.82
CA ALA A 58 -0.91 6.70 -9.71
C ALA A 58 -0.68 5.22 -9.39
N LEU A 59 -0.48 4.40 -10.42
CA LEU A 59 -0.20 2.97 -10.28
C LEU A 59 1.21 2.71 -9.73
N LEU A 60 2.20 3.51 -10.16
CA LEU A 60 3.56 3.50 -9.63
C LEU A 60 3.61 3.94 -8.15
N ALA A 61 2.85 4.97 -7.78
CA ALA A 61 2.77 5.41 -6.39
C ALA A 61 2.12 4.35 -5.49
N ALA A 62 1.06 3.67 -5.96
CA ALA A 62 0.46 2.56 -5.26
C ALA A 62 1.42 1.37 -5.13
N ALA A 63 2.12 1.00 -6.20
CA ALA A 63 3.13 -0.06 -6.19
C ALA A 63 4.31 0.26 -5.26
N ALA A 64 4.79 1.52 -5.26
CA ALA A 64 5.83 1.99 -4.34
C ALA A 64 5.38 1.95 -2.88
N SER A 65 4.13 2.33 -2.59
CA SER A 65 3.56 2.25 -1.24
C SER A 65 3.48 0.81 -0.75
N PHE A 66 3.03 -0.12 -1.61
CA PHE A 66 3.00 -1.54 -1.28
C PHE A 66 4.40 -2.11 -1.06
N ALA A 67 5.36 -1.81 -1.94
CA ALA A 67 6.75 -2.25 -1.80
C ALA A 67 7.41 -1.71 -0.52
N PHE A 68 7.14 -0.45 -0.16
CA PHE A 68 7.63 0.15 1.08
C PHE A 68 7.04 -0.52 2.33
N GLN A 69 5.74 -0.83 2.30
CA GLN A 69 5.06 -1.55 3.37
C GLN A 69 5.60 -2.98 3.56
N VAL A 70 5.82 -3.71 2.46
CA VAL A 70 6.45 -5.03 2.50
C VAL A 70 7.89 -4.93 3.03
N TYR A 71 8.65 -3.93 2.60
CA TYR A 71 10.02 -3.69 3.09
C TYR A 71 10.05 -3.45 4.60
N LEU A 72 9.14 -2.63 5.13
CA LEU A 72 9.02 -2.38 6.58
C LEU A 72 8.73 -3.66 7.36
N ILE A 73 7.84 -4.52 6.88
CA ILE A 73 7.61 -5.84 7.49
C ILE A 73 8.90 -6.66 7.45
N THR A 74 9.48 -6.82 6.26
CA THR A 74 10.64 -7.72 6.07
C THR A 74 11.85 -7.30 6.91
N THR A 75 12.02 -6.00 7.15
CA THR A 75 13.08 -5.49 8.02
C THR A 75 12.79 -5.68 9.51
N GLN A 76 11.53 -5.56 9.94
CA GLN A 76 11.12 -5.82 11.33
C GLN A 76 11.26 -7.30 11.73
N PHE A 77 11.13 -8.24 10.80
CA PHE A 77 11.24 -9.68 11.08
C PHE A 77 12.67 -10.25 10.87
N LYS A 78 13.63 -9.44 10.44
CA LYS A 78 15.05 -9.84 10.27
C LYS A 78 15.99 -9.33 11.35
N ALA A 79 15.56 -8.39 12.19
CA ALA A 79 16.31 -7.88 13.35
C ALA A 79 15.99 -8.70 14.60
#